data_AF-A0A2I1G465-F1
#
_entry.id   AF-A0A2I1G465-F1
#
_cell.length_a   1.000
_cell.length_b   1.000
_cell.length_c   1.000
_cell.angle_alpha   90.00
_cell.angle_beta   90.00
_cell.angle_gamma   90.00
#
_symmetry.space_group_name_H-M   'P 1'
#
loop_
_entity.id
_entity.type
_entity.pdbx_description
1 polymer ?
#
loop_
_entity_poly.entity_id
_entity_poly.type
_entity_poly.pdbx_seq_one_letter_code
_entity_poly.pdbx_strand_id
1 'polypeptide(L)'
;MSEYKASKGKLSFKGDRDKKKKKKRKAEESIEEEGNQEGWVFAETQEDLIGPLFLIFNSEPLSCLYCSEKDHSIGVQPLPPGKQLSTIEPEDIASVFIGSRIVGSTDRISIKTFDEKYLASDKFGVITAEREAIGPQEEWTPIIKSDGIALQSIYEKYLSVDEIADGGYNLRADVETVGFCETWKIKCQARLRKKVKSTKKETKPISEYEIEQIKKYQTWGGGRVKTSKEEISELKKAKKEGNFAEALLDRREKVKADRYCK
;
A
#
# COMPACT_ATOMS: atom_id res chain seq x y z
N MET A 1 -20.35 -28.91 78.21
CA MET A 1 -19.19 -28.39 77.46
C MET A 1 -19.67 -28.05 76.06
N SER A 2 -19.83 -26.77 75.73
CA SER A 2 -20.16 -26.34 74.38
C SER A 2 -19.49 -25.00 74.09
N GLU A 3 -18.75 -25.00 73.00
CA GLU A 3 -17.62 -24.12 72.69
C GLU A 3 -18.05 -22.73 72.19
N TYR A 4 -17.27 -21.71 72.55
CA TYR A 4 -17.36 -20.34 72.06
C TYR A 4 -16.82 -20.22 70.63
N LYS A 5 -17.61 -19.66 69.70
CA LYS A 5 -17.13 -19.20 68.38
C LYS A 5 -17.04 -17.67 68.34
N ALA A 6 -15.81 -17.16 68.27
CA ALA A 6 -15.51 -15.74 68.11
C ALA A 6 -15.82 -15.24 66.68
N SER A 7 -16.66 -14.21 66.56
CA SER A 7 -16.90 -13.48 65.31
C SER A 7 -15.79 -12.43 65.12
N LYS A 8 -14.93 -12.61 64.10
CA LYS A 8 -13.96 -11.59 63.66
C LYS A 8 -14.68 -10.48 62.88
N GLY A 9 -15.18 -9.47 63.59
CA GLY A 9 -15.58 -8.20 62.98
C GLY A 9 -14.34 -7.46 62.47
N LYS A 10 -14.29 -7.16 61.17
CA LYS A 10 -13.22 -6.36 60.56
C LYS A 10 -13.37 -4.91 61.06
N LEU A 11 -12.41 -4.44 61.86
CA LEU A 11 -12.32 -3.04 62.28
C LEU A 11 -12.13 -2.14 61.05
N SER A 12 -13.07 -1.24 60.78
CA SER A 12 -12.88 -0.14 59.84
C SER A 12 -12.31 1.07 60.59
N PHE A 13 -11.16 1.57 60.13
CA PHE A 13 -10.54 2.77 60.67
C PHE A 13 -11.26 4.00 60.10
N LYS A 14 -11.63 4.97 60.95
CA LYS A 14 -12.18 6.27 60.53
C LYS A 14 -11.13 7.01 59.69
N GLY A 15 -11.29 6.98 58.36
CA GLY A 15 -10.40 7.69 57.43
C GLY A 15 -10.50 7.26 55.97
N ASP A 16 -11.01 6.06 55.66
CA ASP A 16 -11.13 5.62 54.27
C ASP A 16 -12.37 6.20 53.59
N ARG A 17 -12.14 7.11 52.62
CA ARG A 17 -13.17 7.59 51.68
C ARG A 17 -13.28 6.62 50.50
N ASP A 18 -14.49 6.11 50.26
CA ASP A 18 -14.80 5.27 49.10
C ASP A 18 -14.44 5.96 47.77
N LYS A 19 -13.45 5.42 47.06
CA LYS A 19 -13.16 5.82 45.68
C LYS A 19 -14.25 5.26 44.75
N LYS A 20 -15.19 6.11 44.33
CA LYS A 20 -16.14 5.82 43.23
C LYS A 20 -15.36 5.33 42.00
N LYS A 21 -15.58 4.06 41.61
CA LYS A 21 -15.08 3.50 40.34
C LYS A 21 -15.65 4.33 39.18
N LYS A 22 -14.79 5.09 38.49
CA LYS A 22 -15.12 5.69 37.20
C LYS A 22 -15.41 4.58 36.19
N LYS A 23 -16.62 4.58 35.65
CA LYS A 23 -17.10 3.69 34.58
C LYS A 23 -16.21 3.94 33.36
N LYS A 24 -15.29 3.02 33.07
CA LYS A 24 -14.49 2.99 31.83
C LYS A 24 -15.51 2.88 30.68
N ARG A 25 -15.67 3.95 29.89
CA ARG A 25 -16.37 3.85 28.60
C ARG A 25 -15.60 2.82 27.78
N LYS A 26 -16.26 1.74 27.38
CA LYS A 26 -15.74 0.80 26.37
C LYS A 26 -15.50 1.65 25.12
N ALA A 27 -14.24 1.95 24.84
CA ALA A 27 -13.83 2.15 23.47
C ALA A 27 -14.04 0.78 22.81
N GLU A 28 -14.86 0.74 21.77
CA GLU A 28 -14.85 -0.38 20.83
C GLU A 28 -13.47 -0.33 20.16
N GLU A 29 -12.48 -0.94 20.82
CA GLU A 29 -11.35 -1.52 20.13
C GLU A 29 -11.96 -2.58 19.22
N SER A 30 -12.13 -2.21 17.95
CA SER A 30 -12.11 -3.17 16.87
C SER A 30 -10.80 -3.92 17.03
N ILE A 31 -10.91 -5.10 17.64
CA ILE A 31 -9.92 -6.15 17.50
C ILE A 31 -9.98 -6.46 16.00
N GLU A 32 -9.18 -5.75 15.20
CA GLU A 32 -8.79 -6.25 13.89
C GLU A 32 -8.08 -7.55 14.18
N GLU A 33 -8.81 -8.65 14.03
CA GLU A 33 -8.27 -9.99 14.04
C GLU A 33 -6.98 -9.96 13.20
N GLU A 34 -5.87 -10.44 13.76
CA GLU A 34 -4.69 -10.90 13.01
C GLU A 34 -5.09 -12.16 12.19
N GLY A 35 -6.17 -12.04 11.42
CA GLY A 35 -6.73 -13.04 10.55
C GLY A 35 -6.01 -13.01 9.21
N ASN A 36 -5.66 -14.20 8.76
CA ASN A 36 -4.90 -14.53 7.56
C ASN A 36 -4.96 -13.47 6.45
N GLN A 37 -3.86 -12.74 6.25
CA GLN A 37 -3.73 -11.59 5.34
C GLN A 37 -3.27 -12.00 3.93
N GLU A 38 -3.60 -13.22 3.55
CA GLU A 38 -3.18 -13.89 2.33
C GLU A 38 -4.36 -13.89 1.35
N GLY A 39 -4.12 -13.42 0.12
CA GLY A 39 -5.16 -13.36 -0.92
C GLY A 39 -5.14 -12.09 -1.77
N TRP A 40 -6.02 -12.09 -2.76
CA TRP A 40 -6.12 -11.07 -3.81
C TRP A 40 -7.38 -10.22 -3.68
N VAL A 41 -7.22 -8.89 -3.69
CA VAL A 41 -8.30 -7.91 -3.57
C VAL A 41 -8.28 -6.94 -4.74
N PHE A 42 -9.45 -6.40 -5.12
CA PHE A 42 -9.50 -5.41 -6.20
C PHE A 42 -8.70 -4.15 -5.86
N ALA A 43 -8.00 -3.63 -6.86
CA ALA A 43 -7.35 -2.33 -6.80
C ALA A 43 -8.40 -1.22 -6.93
N GLU A 44 -8.37 -0.26 -5.99
CA GLU A 44 -9.31 0.88 -5.96
C GLU A 44 -8.59 2.21 -6.18
N THR A 45 -7.29 2.25 -5.89
CA THR A 45 -6.45 3.45 -5.97
C THR A 45 -5.19 3.18 -6.77
N GLN A 46 -4.55 4.24 -7.27
CA GLN A 46 -3.30 4.10 -8.05
C GLN A 46 -2.17 3.47 -7.23
N GLU A 47 -2.24 3.55 -5.90
CA GLU A 47 -1.25 2.95 -5.00
C GLU A 47 -1.43 1.45 -4.85
N ASP A 48 -2.65 0.94 -5.07
CA ASP A 48 -2.93 -0.49 -5.08
C ASP A 48 -2.31 -1.18 -6.30
N LEU A 49 -1.89 -0.40 -7.32
CA LEU A 49 -1.21 -0.88 -8.53
C LEU A 49 0.29 -1.07 -8.35
N ILE A 50 0.81 -1.02 -7.12
CA ILE A 50 2.23 -1.23 -6.81
C ILE A 50 2.42 -2.60 -6.16
N GLY A 51 3.32 -3.42 -6.73
CA GLY A 51 3.58 -4.81 -6.33
C GLY A 51 2.89 -5.82 -7.26
N PRO A 52 2.65 -7.06 -6.80
CA PRO A 52 2.03 -8.09 -7.63
C PRO A 52 0.59 -7.75 -8.00
N LEU A 53 0.28 -7.83 -9.29
CA LEU A 53 -0.98 -7.52 -9.94
C LEU A 53 -1.48 -8.71 -10.74
N PHE A 54 -2.79 -8.88 -10.76
CA PHE A 54 -3.49 -9.85 -11.58
C PHE A 54 -4.56 -9.10 -12.40
N LEU A 55 -4.38 -9.06 -13.72
CA LEU A 55 -5.20 -8.27 -14.64
C LEU A 55 -6.23 -9.19 -15.32
N ILE A 56 -7.51 -8.93 -15.06
CA ILE A 56 -8.62 -9.76 -15.53
C ILE A 56 -9.46 -8.95 -16.53
N PHE A 57 -9.77 -9.56 -17.66
CA PHE A 57 -10.76 -9.09 -18.61
C PHE A 57 -12.11 -9.77 -18.31
N ASN A 58 -13.17 -8.98 -18.16
CA ASN A 58 -14.48 -9.45 -17.70
C ASN A 58 -15.32 -10.04 -18.85
N SER A 59 -14.77 -11.00 -19.58
CA SER A 59 -15.43 -11.77 -20.64
C SER A 59 -16.20 -12.98 -20.10
N GLU A 60 -16.92 -13.68 -20.97
CA GLU A 60 -17.56 -14.96 -20.66
C GLU A 60 -17.07 -16.04 -21.66
N PRO A 61 -16.19 -16.97 -21.24
CA PRO A 61 -15.59 -17.12 -19.90
C PRO A 61 -14.61 -16.00 -19.54
N LEU A 62 -14.38 -15.78 -18.23
CA LEU A 62 -13.42 -14.78 -17.75
C LEU A 62 -12.04 -15.05 -18.36
N SER A 63 -11.29 -14.00 -18.65
CA SER A 63 -9.95 -14.12 -19.21
C SER A 63 -8.97 -13.24 -18.45
N CYS A 64 -7.69 -13.54 -18.48
CA CYS A 64 -6.66 -12.73 -17.84
C CYS A 64 -5.51 -12.43 -18.78
N LEU A 65 -4.77 -11.36 -18.46
CA LEU A 65 -3.47 -11.12 -19.08
C LEU A 65 -2.51 -12.25 -18.70
N TYR A 66 -1.72 -12.71 -19.66
CA TYR A 66 -0.80 -13.83 -19.50
C TYR A 66 0.48 -13.56 -20.28
N CYS A 67 1.62 -14.00 -19.73
CA CYS A 67 2.91 -14.01 -20.40
C CYS A 67 3.37 -15.46 -20.56
N SER A 68 3.54 -15.93 -21.79
CA SER A 68 3.88 -17.33 -22.04
C SER A 68 5.33 -17.66 -21.64
N GLU A 69 5.52 -18.80 -20.97
CA GLU A 69 6.84 -19.27 -20.56
C GLU A 69 7.72 -19.76 -21.72
N LYS A 70 7.12 -20.13 -22.86
CA LYS A 70 7.86 -20.75 -23.96
C LYS A 70 8.47 -19.75 -24.92
N ASP A 71 7.70 -18.73 -25.27
CA ASP A 71 8.01 -17.73 -26.29
C ASP A 71 8.05 -16.31 -25.72
N HIS A 72 7.81 -16.14 -24.41
CA HIS A 72 7.80 -14.84 -23.72
C HIS A 72 6.83 -13.83 -24.35
N SER A 73 5.82 -14.33 -25.08
CA SER A 73 4.80 -13.52 -25.70
C SER A 73 3.74 -13.14 -24.67
N ILE A 74 3.18 -11.94 -24.86
CA ILE A 74 2.11 -11.40 -24.02
C ILE A 74 0.78 -11.60 -24.73
N GLY A 75 -0.24 -12.04 -24.01
CA GLY A 75 -1.55 -12.30 -24.58
C GLY A 75 -2.65 -12.37 -23.52
N VAL A 76 -3.83 -12.80 -23.96
CA VAL A 76 -5.00 -12.98 -23.11
C VAL A 76 -5.42 -14.44 -23.16
N GLN A 77 -5.58 -15.06 -21.99
CA GLN A 77 -5.95 -16.46 -21.87
C GLN A 77 -7.26 -16.61 -21.09
N PRO A 78 -8.18 -17.50 -21.52
CA PRO A 78 -9.36 -17.82 -20.74
C PRO A 78 -8.99 -18.52 -19.43
N LEU A 79 -9.68 -18.12 -18.37
CA LEU A 79 -9.60 -18.71 -17.04
C LEU A 79 -10.53 -19.93 -16.93
N PRO A 80 -10.27 -20.83 -15.97
CA PRO A 80 -11.13 -22.00 -15.76
C PRO A 80 -12.61 -21.62 -15.56
N PRO A 81 -13.54 -22.34 -16.22
CA PRO A 81 -14.97 -22.05 -16.11
C PRO A 81 -15.50 -22.27 -14.68
N GLY A 82 -16.57 -21.56 -14.33
CA GLY A 82 -17.26 -21.73 -13.05
C GLY A 82 -16.69 -20.93 -11.88
N LYS A 83 -15.63 -20.13 -12.08
CA LYS A 83 -15.12 -19.18 -11.08
C LYS A 83 -15.73 -17.80 -11.27
N GLN A 84 -16.04 -17.14 -10.16
CA GLN A 84 -16.56 -15.77 -10.16
C GLN A 84 -15.41 -14.76 -10.09
N LEU A 85 -15.62 -13.57 -10.65
CA LEU A 85 -14.65 -12.48 -10.64
C LEU A 85 -14.21 -12.08 -9.21
N SER A 86 -15.08 -12.21 -8.22
CA SER A 86 -14.76 -11.89 -6.81
C SER A 86 -13.77 -12.87 -6.20
N THR A 87 -13.87 -14.17 -6.51
CA THR A 87 -13.10 -15.25 -5.88
C THR A 87 -11.93 -15.75 -6.72
N ILE A 88 -11.83 -15.36 -7.99
CA ILE A 88 -10.71 -15.76 -8.85
C ILE A 88 -9.37 -15.25 -8.31
N GLU A 89 -8.39 -16.14 -8.25
CA GLU A 89 -7.01 -15.84 -7.90
C GLU A 89 -6.09 -16.44 -8.99
N PRO A 90 -4.91 -15.85 -9.23
CA PRO A 90 -3.96 -16.38 -10.20
C PRO A 90 -3.47 -17.77 -9.77
N GLU A 91 -3.60 -18.75 -10.65
CA GLU A 91 -3.10 -20.11 -10.44
C GLU A 91 -1.65 -20.28 -10.88
N ASP A 92 -1.19 -19.41 -11.78
CA ASP A 92 0.11 -19.48 -12.43
C ASP A 92 0.86 -18.14 -12.31
N ILE A 93 2.17 -18.21 -12.11
CA ILE A 93 3.09 -17.06 -12.03
C ILE A 93 3.09 -16.29 -13.35
N ALA A 94 2.91 -16.97 -14.48
CA ALA A 94 2.82 -16.36 -15.80
C ALA A 94 1.61 -15.40 -15.98
N SER A 95 0.60 -15.49 -15.10
CA SER A 95 -0.54 -14.55 -15.05
C SER A 95 -0.34 -13.39 -14.05
N VAL A 96 0.77 -13.39 -13.31
CA VAL A 96 1.09 -12.38 -12.30
C VAL A 96 2.12 -11.39 -12.84
N PHE A 97 1.81 -10.10 -12.68
CA PHE A 97 2.66 -8.99 -13.12
C PHE A 97 3.10 -8.16 -11.93
N ILE A 98 4.20 -7.42 -12.04
CA ILE A 98 4.69 -6.52 -11.00
C ILE A 98 4.53 -5.08 -11.46
N GLY A 99 3.61 -4.35 -10.81
CA GLY A 99 3.46 -2.92 -10.99
C GLY A 99 4.48 -2.15 -10.16
N SER A 100 5.12 -1.13 -10.74
CA SER A 100 6.05 -0.23 -10.05
C SER A 100 5.83 1.20 -10.51
N ARG A 101 5.95 2.18 -9.61
CA ARG A 101 5.85 3.60 -9.97
C ARG A 101 7.11 4.06 -10.71
N ILE A 102 6.94 4.81 -11.79
CA ILE A 102 8.05 5.42 -12.53
C ILE A 102 8.72 6.50 -11.68
N VAL A 103 10.06 6.47 -11.63
CA VAL A 103 10.82 7.48 -10.89
C VAL A 103 10.63 8.84 -11.55
N GLY A 104 10.24 9.84 -10.76
CA GLY A 104 10.01 11.21 -11.26
C GLY A 104 8.59 11.47 -11.78
N SER A 105 7.71 10.46 -11.81
CA SER A 105 6.28 10.64 -12.10
C SER A 105 5.43 10.17 -10.90
N THR A 106 4.30 10.82 -10.69
CA THR A 106 3.34 10.48 -9.62
C THR A 106 2.23 9.56 -10.11
N ASP A 107 1.94 9.58 -11.40
CA ASP A 107 0.78 8.97 -12.05
C ASP A 107 1.15 7.79 -12.95
N ARG A 108 2.40 7.66 -13.40
CA ARG A 108 2.82 6.58 -14.31
C ARG A 108 3.35 5.37 -13.56
N ILE A 109 3.06 4.20 -14.11
CA ILE A 109 3.55 2.91 -13.65
C ILE A 109 4.21 2.14 -14.80
N SER A 110 5.14 1.26 -14.45
CA SER A 110 5.63 0.19 -15.31
C SER A 110 5.03 -1.14 -14.86
N ILE A 111 4.75 -2.04 -15.79
CA ILE A 111 4.24 -3.38 -15.52
C ILE A 111 5.29 -4.39 -15.98
N LYS A 112 5.86 -5.16 -15.05
CA LYS A 112 6.92 -6.14 -15.31
C LYS A 112 6.35 -7.56 -15.31
N THR A 113 6.76 -8.39 -16.25
CA THR A 113 6.39 -9.81 -16.35
C THR A 113 7.26 -10.66 -15.42
N PHE A 114 6.95 -11.96 -15.30
CA PHE A 114 7.77 -12.89 -14.52
C PHE A 114 9.19 -13.09 -15.10
N ASP A 115 9.35 -12.90 -16.42
CA ASP A 115 10.63 -13.00 -17.17
C ASP A 115 11.44 -11.70 -17.16
N GLU A 116 11.19 -10.87 -16.15
CA GLU A 116 11.85 -9.59 -15.92
C GLU A 116 11.77 -8.52 -17.01
N LYS A 117 10.89 -8.69 -17.98
CA LYS A 117 10.65 -7.73 -19.06
C LYS A 117 9.43 -6.86 -18.79
N TYR A 118 9.34 -5.72 -19.46
CA TYR A 118 8.28 -4.74 -19.24
C TYR A 118 7.24 -4.77 -20.37
N LEU A 119 5.97 -4.69 -19.98
CA LEU A 119 4.85 -4.52 -20.89
C LEU A 119 4.99 -3.19 -21.63
N ALA A 120 5.07 -3.25 -22.94
CA ALA A 120 5.29 -2.11 -23.81
C ALA A 120 4.18 -1.98 -24.85
N SER A 121 3.94 -0.75 -25.30
CA SER A 121 3.09 -0.44 -26.44
C SER A 121 3.87 0.37 -27.48
N ASP A 122 3.77 -0.01 -28.75
CA ASP A 122 4.28 0.81 -29.86
C ASP A 122 3.23 1.80 -30.37
N LYS A 123 3.63 2.78 -31.19
CA LYS A 123 2.77 3.80 -31.80
C LYS A 123 1.60 3.24 -32.61
N PHE A 124 1.77 2.03 -33.14
CA PHE A 124 0.76 1.29 -33.89
C PHE A 124 -0.20 0.48 -33.00
N GLY A 125 0.01 0.47 -31.68
CA GLY A 125 -0.82 -0.27 -30.73
C GLY A 125 -0.47 -1.76 -30.62
N VAL A 126 0.69 -2.18 -31.10
CA VAL A 126 1.21 -3.53 -30.85
C VAL A 126 1.71 -3.60 -29.42
N ILE A 127 1.33 -4.66 -28.70
CA ILE A 127 1.75 -4.90 -27.32
C ILE A 127 2.84 -5.97 -27.29
N THR A 128 3.93 -5.69 -26.59
CA THR A 128 5.06 -6.62 -26.42
C THR A 128 5.56 -6.61 -24.99
N ALA A 129 6.40 -7.58 -24.65
CA ALA A 129 7.06 -7.65 -23.34
C ALA A 129 8.51 -8.12 -23.50
N GLU A 130 9.30 -7.39 -24.29
CA GLU A 130 10.66 -7.81 -24.70
C GLU A 130 11.79 -7.04 -24.00
N ARG A 131 11.53 -5.83 -23.50
CA ARG A 131 12.58 -4.95 -22.97
C ARG A 131 12.83 -5.20 -21.49
N GLU A 132 14.10 -5.27 -21.12
CA GLU A 132 14.57 -5.37 -19.73
C GLU A 132 14.67 -4.00 -19.03
N ALA A 133 14.51 -2.91 -19.78
CA ALA A 133 14.61 -1.54 -19.29
C ALA A 133 13.32 -0.77 -19.56
N ILE A 134 12.96 0.11 -18.62
CA ILE A 134 11.81 0.99 -18.76
C ILE A 134 12.22 2.15 -19.66
N GLY A 135 11.61 2.22 -20.84
CA GLY A 135 11.60 3.40 -21.69
C GLY A 135 10.20 3.99 -21.80
N PRO A 136 10.01 4.96 -22.71
CA PRO A 136 8.72 5.64 -22.88
C PRO A 136 7.58 4.71 -23.31
N GLN A 137 7.88 3.60 -23.99
CA GLN A 137 6.88 2.64 -24.47
C GLN A 137 6.36 1.73 -23.35
N GLU A 138 7.13 1.61 -22.26
CA GLU A 138 6.84 0.77 -21.09
C GLU A 138 6.13 1.54 -19.96
N GLU A 139 5.87 2.83 -20.16
CA GLU A 139 5.14 3.68 -19.22
C GLU A 139 3.63 3.64 -19.49
N TRP A 140 2.87 3.36 -18.43
CA TRP A 140 1.41 3.30 -18.45
C TRP A 140 0.80 4.25 -17.43
N THR A 141 -0.23 4.98 -17.83
CA THR A 141 -1.03 5.85 -16.96
C THR A 141 -2.35 5.14 -16.64
N PRO A 142 -2.56 4.69 -15.38
CA PRO A 142 -3.80 4.03 -14.98
C PRO A 142 -4.91 5.05 -14.71
N ILE A 143 -6.04 4.86 -15.39
CA ILE A 143 -7.27 5.64 -15.24
C ILE A 143 -8.31 4.77 -14.52
N ILE A 144 -8.62 5.14 -13.28
CA ILE A 144 -9.55 4.41 -12.42
C ILE A 144 -10.97 4.88 -12.72
N LYS A 145 -11.85 3.94 -13.07
CA LYS A 145 -13.28 4.15 -13.32
C LYS A 145 -14.12 3.36 -12.32
N SER A 146 -15.43 3.59 -12.30
CA SER A 146 -16.38 2.77 -11.53
C SER A 146 -16.34 1.30 -11.95
N ASP A 147 -16.11 1.06 -13.24
CA ASP A 147 -16.29 -0.25 -13.86
C ASP A 147 -14.97 -1.02 -13.99
N GLY A 148 -13.83 -0.41 -13.65
CA GLY A 148 -12.51 -1.02 -13.72
C GLY A 148 -11.41 0.00 -13.92
N ILE A 149 -10.26 -0.45 -14.41
CA ILE A 149 -9.07 0.36 -14.63
C ILE A 149 -8.69 0.26 -16.11
N ALA A 150 -8.53 1.40 -16.76
CA ALA A 150 -7.98 1.48 -18.11
C ALA A 150 -6.51 1.88 -18.02
N LEU A 151 -5.66 1.28 -18.85
CA LEU A 151 -4.23 1.58 -18.89
C LEU A 151 -3.92 2.35 -20.18
N GLN A 152 -3.55 3.62 -20.04
CA GLN A 152 -3.21 4.47 -21.17
C GLN A 152 -1.71 4.42 -21.45
N SER A 153 -1.31 4.23 -22.70
CA SER A 153 0.09 4.31 -23.14
C SER A 153 0.51 5.76 -23.36
N ILE A 154 1.81 5.97 -23.61
CA ILE A 154 2.35 7.29 -23.98
C ILE A 154 1.72 7.88 -25.26
N TYR A 155 1.11 7.06 -26.11
CA TYR A 155 0.44 7.48 -27.35
C TYR A 155 -1.03 7.84 -27.14
N GLU A 156 -1.45 8.07 -25.89
CA GLU A 156 -2.82 8.40 -25.49
C GLU A 156 -3.87 7.33 -25.83
N LYS A 157 -3.41 6.11 -26.14
CA LYS A 157 -4.21 4.94 -26.48
C LYS A 157 -4.30 3.97 -25.33
N TYR A 158 -5.32 3.11 -25.31
CA TYR A 158 -5.63 2.25 -24.16
C TYR A 158 -5.35 0.79 -24.44
N LEU A 159 -4.82 0.08 -23.44
CA LEU A 159 -4.71 -1.38 -23.47
C LEU A 159 -6.09 -2.00 -23.61
N SER A 160 -6.32 -2.68 -24.72
CA SER A 160 -7.59 -3.29 -25.07
C SER A 160 -7.45 -4.70 -25.60
N VAL A 161 -8.60 -5.37 -25.64
CA VAL A 161 -8.74 -6.73 -26.12
C VAL A 161 -9.67 -6.74 -27.33
N ASP A 162 -9.24 -7.40 -28.41
CA ASP A 162 -10.06 -7.62 -29.60
C ASP A 162 -10.47 -9.08 -29.71
N GLU A 163 -11.72 -9.35 -30.05
CA GLU A 163 -12.22 -10.71 -30.22
C GLU A 163 -11.86 -11.22 -31.62
N ILE A 164 -11.21 -12.38 -31.68
CA ILE A 164 -10.84 -13.05 -32.93
C ILE A 164 -11.96 -14.02 -33.30
N ALA A 165 -12.18 -14.24 -34.59
CA ALA A 165 -13.23 -15.13 -35.13
C ALA A 165 -13.23 -16.58 -34.57
N ASP A 166 -12.13 -17.04 -33.97
CA ASP A 166 -12.00 -18.36 -33.34
C ASP A 166 -12.36 -18.36 -31.83
N GLY A 167 -12.96 -17.28 -31.33
CA GLY A 167 -13.32 -17.11 -29.91
C GLY A 167 -12.12 -16.80 -28.99
N GLY A 168 -10.97 -16.47 -29.58
CA GLY A 168 -9.78 -16.02 -28.88
C GLY A 168 -9.72 -14.49 -28.76
N TYR A 169 -8.70 -14.00 -28.05
CA TYR A 169 -8.50 -12.58 -27.81
C TYR A 169 -7.13 -12.12 -28.29
N ASN A 170 -7.09 -11.03 -29.04
CA ASN A 170 -5.86 -10.34 -29.42
C ASN A 170 -5.64 -9.12 -28.52
N LEU A 171 -4.42 -8.95 -28.01
CA LEU A 171 -4.07 -7.83 -27.15
C LEU A 171 -3.56 -6.66 -28.01
N ARG A 172 -4.12 -5.46 -27.83
CA ARG A 172 -3.78 -4.26 -28.61
C ARG A 172 -3.82 -2.99 -27.75
N ALA A 173 -3.28 -1.89 -28.26
CA ALA A 173 -3.42 -0.55 -27.66
C ALA A 173 -3.41 0.57 -28.70
N ASP A 174 -4.34 0.51 -29.64
CA ASP A 174 -4.55 1.52 -30.68
C ASP A 174 -5.84 2.32 -30.50
N VAL A 175 -6.68 1.98 -29.51
CA VAL A 175 -7.97 2.61 -29.25
C VAL A 175 -7.81 3.84 -28.37
N GLU A 176 -8.44 4.96 -28.75
CA GLU A 176 -8.36 6.26 -28.04
C GLU A 176 -9.49 6.46 -27.02
N THR A 177 -10.54 5.65 -27.06
CA THR A 177 -11.70 5.76 -26.17
C THR A 177 -11.82 4.54 -25.29
N VAL A 178 -12.05 4.75 -23.99
CA VAL A 178 -12.23 3.64 -23.06
C VAL A 178 -13.67 3.15 -23.07
N GLY A 179 -13.88 1.97 -23.65
CA GLY A 179 -15.12 1.18 -23.56
C GLY A 179 -14.94 -0.07 -22.71
N PHE A 180 -15.70 -1.11 -23.04
CA PHE A 180 -15.66 -2.40 -22.34
C PHE A 180 -14.33 -3.13 -22.54
N CYS A 181 -13.85 -3.19 -23.79
CA CYS A 181 -12.61 -3.89 -24.17
C CYS A 181 -11.35 -3.27 -23.55
N GLU A 182 -11.38 -1.99 -23.22
CA GLU A 182 -10.29 -1.23 -22.60
C GLU A 182 -10.33 -1.26 -21.06
N THR A 183 -11.37 -1.87 -20.47
CA THR A 183 -11.61 -1.84 -19.03
C THR A 183 -11.18 -3.15 -18.37
N TRP A 184 -10.14 -3.08 -17.53
CA TRP A 184 -9.57 -4.23 -16.83
C TRP A 184 -9.98 -4.25 -15.35
N LYS A 185 -10.22 -5.44 -14.82
CA LYS A 185 -10.40 -5.70 -13.39
C LYS A 185 -9.07 -6.14 -12.81
N ILE A 186 -8.39 -5.24 -12.10
CA ILE A 186 -7.07 -5.52 -11.53
C ILE A 186 -7.19 -5.90 -10.05
N LYS A 187 -6.59 -7.02 -9.67
CA LYS A 187 -6.40 -7.41 -8.27
C LYS A 187 -4.96 -7.20 -7.84
N CYS A 188 -4.76 -6.90 -6.56
CA CYS A 188 -3.46 -6.76 -5.90
C CYS A 188 -3.44 -7.58 -4.60
N GLN A 189 -2.25 -7.86 -4.08
CA GLN A 189 -2.13 -8.61 -2.81
C GLN A 189 -2.60 -7.77 -1.61
N ALA A 190 -3.51 -8.31 -0.80
CA ALA A 190 -4.13 -7.62 0.34
C ALA A 190 -3.11 -7.06 1.36
N ARG A 191 -2.01 -7.79 1.59
CA ARG A 191 -0.92 -7.38 2.50
C ARG A 191 -0.26 -6.05 2.11
N LEU A 192 -0.20 -5.73 0.81
CA LEU A 192 0.47 -4.52 0.33
C LEU A 192 -0.40 -3.28 0.51
N ARG A 193 -1.73 -3.40 0.34
CA ARG A 193 -2.69 -2.31 0.63
C ARG A 193 -2.58 -1.84 2.08
N LYS A 194 -2.42 -2.77 3.04
CA LYS A 194 -2.24 -2.44 4.46
C LYS A 194 -0.93 -1.71 4.73
N LYS A 195 0.19 -2.15 4.13
CA LYS A 195 1.49 -1.47 4.29
C LYS A 195 1.46 -0.02 3.81
N VAL A 196 0.85 0.25 2.65
CA VAL A 196 0.73 1.63 2.16
C VAL A 196 -0.13 2.49 3.10
N LYS A 197 -1.26 1.93 3.59
CA LYS A 197 -2.11 2.62 4.56
C LYS A 197 -1.42 2.81 5.92
N SER A 198 -0.61 1.86 6.38
CA SER A 198 0.14 1.98 7.64
C SER A 198 1.27 2.99 7.49
N THR A 199 2.05 2.98 6.40
CA THR A 199 3.09 4.00 6.15
C THR A 199 2.50 5.42 6.07
N LYS A 200 1.31 5.59 5.49
CA LYS A 200 0.59 6.87 5.51
C LYS A 200 0.09 7.27 6.90
N LYS A 201 -0.33 6.29 7.71
CA LYS A 201 -0.82 6.51 9.08
C LYS A 201 0.28 6.57 10.14
N GLU A 202 1.49 6.09 9.82
CA GLU A 202 2.70 6.21 10.64
C GLU A 202 3.24 7.65 10.60
N THR A 203 2.39 8.62 10.93
CA THR A 203 2.90 9.80 11.63
C THR A 203 3.34 9.32 13.00
N LYS A 204 4.59 8.88 13.12
CA LYS A 204 5.22 8.66 14.42
C LYS A 204 4.92 9.86 15.31
N PRO A 205 4.60 9.67 16.60
CA PRO A 205 4.37 10.78 17.50
C PRO A 205 5.58 11.72 17.43
N ILE A 206 5.32 13.02 17.46
CA ILE A 206 6.35 14.07 17.26
C ILE A 206 7.55 13.86 18.18
N SER A 207 7.33 13.33 19.38
CA SER A 207 8.38 12.95 20.33
C SER A 207 9.32 11.85 19.84
N GLU A 208 8.79 10.81 19.19
CA GLU A 208 9.61 9.73 18.63
C GLU A 208 10.40 10.21 17.42
N TYR A 209 9.77 11.03 16.57
CA TYR A 209 10.44 11.65 15.43
C TYR A 209 11.61 12.55 15.89
N GLU A 210 11.40 13.37 16.93
CA GLU A 210 12.48 14.18 17.54
C GLU A 210 13.64 13.29 18.01
N ILE A 211 13.36 12.19 18.71
CA ILE A 211 14.39 11.26 19.19
C ILE A 211 15.16 10.60 18.05
N GLU A 212 14.50 10.19 16.95
CA GLU A 212 15.16 9.61 15.78
C GLU A 212 16.10 10.59 15.09
N GLN A 213 15.68 11.85 14.93
CA GLN A 213 16.54 12.89 14.39
C GLN A 213 17.76 13.12 15.30
N ILE A 214 17.54 13.21 16.61
CA ILE A 214 18.64 13.39 17.58
C ILE A 214 19.64 12.22 17.50
N LYS A 215 19.16 10.96 17.43
CA LYS A 215 20.03 9.77 17.32
C LYS A 215 20.89 9.78 16.06
N LYS A 216 20.39 10.32 14.95
CA LYS A 216 21.11 10.37 13.68
C LYS A 216 22.32 11.32 13.72
N TYR A 217 22.23 12.39 14.49
CA TYR A 217 23.20 13.49 14.45
C TYR A 217 24.00 13.69 15.74
N GLN A 218 23.59 13.11 16.88
CA GLN A 218 24.40 13.06 18.09
C GLN A 218 25.43 11.93 18.05
N THR A 219 26.66 12.25 18.41
CA THR A 219 27.72 11.23 18.57
C THR A 219 27.43 10.35 19.78
N TRP A 220 27.50 9.03 19.59
CA TRP A 220 27.24 7.99 20.60
C TRP A 220 28.40 7.86 21.62
N GLY A 221 28.72 8.93 22.33
CA GLY A 221 29.82 8.97 23.31
C GLY A 221 29.46 8.46 24.72
N GLY A 222 28.45 7.60 24.87
CA GLY A 222 28.01 7.12 26.19
C GLY A 222 26.60 6.53 26.30
N GLY A 223 25.97 6.10 25.20
CA GLY A 223 24.70 5.36 25.21
C GLY A 223 23.45 6.13 25.67
N ARG A 224 23.56 7.45 25.92
CA ARG A 224 22.42 8.30 26.33
C ARG A 224 22.14 9.38 25.28
N VAL A 225 20.91 9.41 24.79
CA VAL A 225 20.40 10.46 23.91
C VAL A 225 20.13 11.70 24.74
N LYS A 226 20.73 12.84 24.38
CA LYS A 226 20.41 14.12 25.03
C LYS A 226 19.25 14.77 24.28
N THR A 227 18.08 14.79 24.90
CA THR A 227 16.90 15.47 24.36
C THR A 227 16.85 16.94 24.79
N SER A 228 16.10 17.75 24.04
CA SER A 228 15.77 19.12 24.47
C SER A 228 14.90 19.07 25.75
N LYS A 229 14.91 20.12 26.56
CA LYS A 229 14.03 20.26 27.73
C LYS A 229 12.70 20.96 27.40
N GLU A 230 12.51 21.33 26.14
CA GLU A 230 11.40 22.15 25.68
C GLU A 230 10.15 21.31 25.42
N GLU A 231 8.96 21.91 25.56
CA GLU A 231 7.70 21.17 25.44
C GLU A 231 7.38 20.78 23.99
N ILE A 232 6.88 19.56 23.78
CA ILE A 232 6.44 19.08 22.44
C ILE A 232 5.30 19.93 21.84
N SER A 233 4.65 20.80 22.64
CA SER A 233 3.60 21.73 22.21
C SER A 233 4.06 22.70 21.12
N GLU A 234 5.30 23.17 21.18
CA GLU A 234 5.89 24.07 20.17
C GLU A 234 6.10 23.36 18.84
N LEU A 235 6.62 22.13 18.87
CA LEU A 235 6.79 21.29 17.68
C LEU A 235 5.43 20.94 17.04
N LYS A 236 4.38 20.76 17.85
CA LYS A 236 3.00 20.58 17.35
C LYS A 236 2.48 21.82 16.64
N LYS A 237 2.78 23.01 17.17
CA LYS A 237 2.41 24.29 16.55
C LYS A 237 3.18 24.51 15.25
N ALA A 238 4.49 24.31 15.26
CA ALA A 238 5.35 24.39 14.08
C ALA A 238 4.93 23.42 12.98
N LYS A 239 4.49 22.20 13.32
CA LYS A 239 3.94 21.24 12.36
C LYS A 239 2.65 21.73 11.68
N LYS A 240 1.81 22.49 12.38
CA LYS A 240 0.59 23.09 11.80
C LYS A 240 0.90 24.30 10.93
N GLU A 241 1.92 25.07 11.31
CA GLU A 241 2.35 26.28 10.62
C GLU A 241 3.30 25.99 9.44
N GLY A 242 3.63 24.71 9.20
CA GLY A 242 4.50 24.27 8.11
C GLY A 242 6.00 24.41 8.40
N ASN A 243 6.38 24.96 9.56
CA ASN A 243 7.77 25.23 9.92
C ASN A 243 8.39 24.17 10.86
N PHE A 244 8.07 22.90 10.65
CA PHE A 244 8.50 21.83 11.55
C PHE A 244 10.00 21.53 11.50
N ALA A 245 10.61 21.66 10.31
CA ALA A 245 12.00 21.34 10.10
C ALA A 245 12.95 22.35 10.78
N GLU A 246 12.64 23.65 10.69
CA GLU A 246 13.43 24.70 11.35
C GLU A 246 13.30 24.58 12.87
N ALA A 247 12.09 24.38 13.39
CA ALA A 247 11.87 24.20 14.83
C ALA A 247 12.63 22.99 15.41
N LEU A 248 12.78 21.90 14.63
CA LEU A 248 13.61 20.75 15.02
C LEU A 248 15.11 21.07 14.96
N LEU A 249 15.55 21.89 14.01
CA LEU A 249 16.93 22.33 13.88
C LEU A 249 17.33 23.21 15.06
N ASP A 250 16.51 24.20 15.41
CA ASP A 250 16.71 25.10 16.56
C ASP A 250 16.85 24.32 17.87
N ARG A 251 16.05 23.26 18.02
CA ARG A 251 16.13 22.35 19.17
C ARG A 251 17.41 21.56 19.20
N ARG A 252 17.89 21.09 18.05
CA ARG A 252 19.13 20.33 17.92
C ARG A 252 20.35 21.21 18.16
N GLU A 253 20.36 22.44 17.66
CA GLU A 253 21.42 23.44 17.90
C GLU A 253 21.59 23.74 19.39
N LYS A 254 20.49 23.90 20.12
CA LYS A 254 20.52 24.10 21.59
C LYS A 254 21.17 22.93 22.34
N VAL A 255 21.20 21.74 21.75
CA VAL A 255 21.85 20.57 22.34
C VAL A 255 23.31 20.48 21.90
N LYS A 256 24.22 20.88 22.78
CA LYS A 256 25.69 20.88 22.59
C LYS A 256 26.33 19.54 22.16
N ALA A 257 25.57 18.45 22.08
CA ALA A 257 26.03 17.12 21.65
C ALA A 257 25.79 16.83 20.16
N ASP A 258 25.07 17.69 19.45
CA ASP A 258 24.94 17.61 17.99
C ASP A 258 26.13 18.34 17.34
N ARG A 259 26.93 17.62 16.56
CA ARG A 259 28.14 18.16 15.92
C ARG A 259 27.83 18.89 14.61
N TYR A 260 26.61 18.76 14.10
CA TYR A 260 26.17 19.24 12.78
C TYR A 260 25.33 20.53 12.86
N CYS A 261 24.99 21.01 14.06
CA CYS A 261 24.18 22.21 14.29
C CYS A 261 25.01 23.27 15.03
N LYS A 262 26.09 23.76 14.42
CA LYS A 262 26.94 24.84 14.94
C LYS A 262 27.08 25.96 13.93
#